data_AF-A0A0L6VXU7-F1
#
_entry.id   AF-A0A0L6VXU7-F1
#
_cell.length_a   1.000
_cell.length_b   1.000
_cell.length_c   1.000
_cell.angle_alpha   90.00
_cell.angle_beta   90.00
_cell.angle_gamma   90.00
#
_symmetry.space_group_name_H-M   'P 1'
#
loop_
_entity.id
_entity.type
_entity.pdbx_description
1 polymer ?
#
loop_
_entity_poly.entity_id
_entity_poly.type
_entity_poly.pdbx_seq_one_letter_code
_entity_poly.pdbx_strand_id
1 'polypeptide(L)' 'MDTSIVSRDMIKAKARAAFARGAGRDDHGFNLGAPAIADWQREWDLCAAKTWGFLLDEQLVGACPP' A
#
# COMPACT_ATOMS: atom_id res chain seq x y z
N MET A 1 24.59 -10.81 10.94
CA MET A 1 23.92 -9.88 10.00
C MET A 1 22.92 -10.72 9.23
N ASP A 2 21.70 -10.83 9.74
CA ASP A 2 20.60 -11.50 9.04
C ASP A 2 20.22 -10.65 7.84
N THR A 3 20.82 -10.95 6.70
CA THR A 3 20.29 -10.56 5.40
C THR A 3 18.91 -11.20 5.30
N SER A 4 17.88 -10.42 5.62
CA SER A 4 16.50 -10.75 5.31
C SER A 4 16.44 -11.30 3.88
N ILE A 5 16.02 -12.56 3.73
CA ILE A 5 15.92 -13.27 2.42
C ILE A 5 15.10 -12.45 1.42
N VAL A 6 14.22 -11.60 1.95
CA VAL A 6 13.38 -10.69 1.21
C VAL A 6 13.94 -9.27 1.31
N SER A 7 14.22 -8.66 0.15
CA SER A 7 14.60 -7.25 0.05
C SER A 7 13.41 -6.32 0.32
N ARG A 8 13.70 -5.10 0.80
CA ARG A 8 12.67 -4.07 1.02
C ARG A 8 11.91 -3.73 -0.26
N ASP A 9 12.59 -3.73 -1.41
CA ASP A 9 11.95 -3.45 -2.70
C ASP A 9 10.95 -4.52 -3.09
N MET A 10 11.25 -5.79 -2.81
CA MET A 10 10.30 -6.89 -3.01
C MET A 10 9.05 -6.73 -2.14
N ILE A 11 9.21 -6.30 -0.88
CA ILE A 11 8.09 -6.04 0.04
C ILE A 11 7.19 -4.94 -0.53
N LYS A 12 7.78 -3.83 -0.97
CA LYS A 12 7.03 -2.72 -1.57
C LYS A 12 6.30 -3.15 -2.85
N ALA A 13 6.98 -3.88 -3.73
CA ALA A 13 6.38 -4.36 -4.98
C ALA A 13 5.17 -5.27 -4.69
N LYS A 14 5.31 -6.18 -3.73
CA LYS A 14 4.23 -7.07 -3.31
C LYS A 14 3.07 -6.29 -2.66
N ALA A 15 3.34 -5.24 -1.87
CA ALA A 15 2.31 -4.40 -1.24
C ALA A 15 1.45 -3.68 -2.29
N ARG A 16 2.11 -3.09 -3.29
CA ARG A 16 1.44 -2.44 -4.43
C ARG A 16 0.58 -3.42 -5.23
N ALA A 17 1.12 -4.61 -5.51
CA ALA A 17 0.37 -5.65 -6.22
C ALA A 17 -0.85 -6.14 -5.42
N ALA A 18 -0.72 -6.23 -4.08
CA ALA A 18 -1.83 -6.59 -3.20
C ALA A 18 -2.91 -5.50 -3.14
N PHE A 19 -2.53 -4.23 -3.11
CA PHE A 19 -3.48 -3.14 -3.23
C PHE A 19 -4.21 -3.15 -4.58
N ALA A 20 -3.48 -3.35 -5.69
CA ALA A 20 -4.06 -3.37 -7.03
C ALA A 20 -5.08 -4.50 -7.24
N ARG A 21 -4.94 -5.64 -6.55
CA ARG A 21 -5.91 -6.75 -6.57
C ARG A 21 -7.06 -6.59 -5.56
N GLY A 22 -7.09 -5.51 -4.78
CA GLY A 22 -8.09 -5.29 -3.73
C GLY A 22 -7.92 -6.17 -2.49
N ALA A 23 -6.71 -6.69 -2.24
CA ALA A 23 -6.45 -7.44 -1.01
C ALA A 23 -6.37 -6.50 0.20
N GLY A 24 -6.88 -6.99 1.33
CA GLY A 24 -6.91 -6.24 2.59
C GLY A 24 -5.52 -5.88 3.08
N ARG A 25 -5.44 -4.81 3.88
CA ARG A 25 -4.20 -4.27 4.47
C ARG A 25 -3.38 -5.32 5.23
N ASP A 26 -4.05 -6.29 5.85
CA ASP A 26 -3.46 -7.36 6.67
C ASP A 26 -3.12 -8.64 5.86
N ASP A 27 -3.45 -8.70 4.57
CA ASP A 27 -3.17 -9.85 3.69
C ASP A 27 -1.74 -9.82 3.14
N HIS A 28 -0.77 -9.81 4.04
CA HIS A 28 0.64 -9.62 3.70
C HIS A 28 1.44 -10.94 3.61
N GLY A 29 0.97 -11.99 4.30
CA GLY A 29 1.59 -13.32 4.29
C GLY A 29 3.03 -13.38 4.85
N PHE A 30 3.44 -12.39 5.64
CA PHE A 30 4.71 -12.37 6.39
C PHE A 30 4.52 -12.83 7.83
N ASN A 31 5.60 -13.35 8.44
CA ASN A 31 5.64 -13.66 9.87
C ASN A 31 5.53 -12.39 10.72
N LEU A 32 4.65 -12.41 11.74
CA LEU A 32 4.17 -11.29 12.57
C LEU A 32 5.24 -10.51 13.36
N GLY A 33 6.51 -10.95 13.36
CA GLY A 33 7.62 -10.26 14.03
C GLY A 33 8.61 -9.57 13.08
N ALA A 34 8.41 -9.65 11.75
CA ALA A 34 9.40 -9.17 10.80
C ALA A 34 9.23 -7.67 10.51
N PRO A 35 10.33 -6.88 10.44
CA PRO A 35 10.33 -5.50 9.92
C PRO A 35 9.64 -5.34 8.56
N ALA A 36 9.52 -6.44 7.81
CA ALA A 36 8.78 -6.53 6.56
C ALA A 36 7.30 -6.12 6.67
N ILE A 37 6.65 -6.32 7.83
CA ILE A 37 5.24 -5.95 8.01
C ILE A 37 5.08 -4.44 8.08
N ALA A 38 5.97 -3.75 8.80
CA ALA A 38 5.93 -2.29 8.88
C ALA A 38 6.17 -1.65 7.51
N ASP A 39 7.13 -2.17 6.73
CA ASP A 39 7.39 -1.71 5.37
C ASP A 39 6.20 -1.99 4.43
N TRP A 40 5.54 -3.15 4.58
CA TRP A 40 4.33 -3.48 3.82
C TRP A 40 3.18 -2.53 4.12
N GLN A 41 2.82 -2.39 5.40
CA GLN A 41 1.69 -1.57 5.83
C GLN A 41 1.86 -0.13 5.38
N ARG A 42 3.08 0.42 5.54
CA ARG A 42 3.42 1.76 5.06
C ARG A 42 3.19 1.91 3.55
N GLU A 43 3.66 0.95 2.74
CA GLU A 43 3.50 1.04 1.29
C GLU A 43 2.04 0.87 0.85
N TRP A 44 1.28 -0.02 1.51
CA TRP A 44 -0.15 -0.19 1.24
C TRP A 44 -0.93 1.09 1.60
N ASP A 45 -0.65 1.70 2.75
CA ASP A 45 -1.28 2.96 3.20
C ASP A 45 -0.98 4.12 2.23
N LEU A 46 0.23 4.17 1.66
CA LEU A 46 0.58 5.14 0.62
C LEU A 46 -0.23 4.92 -0.67
N CYS A 47 -0.45 3.67 -1.08
CA CYS A 47 -1.31 3.35 -2.22
C CYS A 47 -2.76 3.77 -1.96
N ALA A 48 -3.30 3.44 -0.78
CA ALA A 48 -4.65 3.84 -0.39
C ALA A 48 -4.82 5.36 -0.33
N ALA A 49 -3.88 6.08 0.29
CA ALA A 49 -3.89 7.53 0.38
C ALA A 49 -3.82 8.20 -1.00
N LYS A 50 -3.03 7.64 -1.93
CA LYS A 50 -2.96 8.15 -3.31
C LYS A 50 -4.29 7.94 -4.05
N THR A 51 -4.92 6.78 -3.90
CA THR A 51 -6.21 6.50 -4.54
C THR A 51 -7.33 7.33 -3.95
N TRP A 52 -7.40 7.47 -2.62
CA TRP A 52 -8.43 8.30 -1.97
C TRP A 52 -8.19 9.80 -2.18
N GLY A 53 -6.93 10.25 -2.18
CA GLY A 53 -6.59 11.63 -2.51
C GLY A 53 -7.01 12.00 -3.93
N PHE A 54 -6.85 11.08 -4.88
CA PHE A 54 -7.34 11.27 -6.25
C PHE A 54 -8.87 11.28 -6.33
N LEU A 55 -9.55 10.36 -5.64
CA LEU A 55 -11.02 10.32 -5.58
C LEU A 55 -11.63 11.57 -4.93
N LEU A 56 -11.00 12.13 -3.90
CA LEU A 56 -11.41 13.38 -3.25
C LEU A 56 -11.23 14.59 -4.19
N ASP A 57 -10.11 14.64 -4.91
CA ASP A 57 -9.84 15.71 -5.87
C ASP A 57 -10.81 15.64 -7.07
N GLU A 58 -11.07 14.44 -7.62
CA GLU A 58 -12.06 14.24 -8.68
C GLU A 58 -13.49 14.60 -8.26
N GLN A 59 -13.90 14.27 -7.02
CA GLN A 59 -15.22 14.67 -6.51
C GLN A 59 -15.36 16.19 -6.33
N LEU A 60 -14.28 16.88 -5.96
CA LEU A 60 -14.28 18.34 -5.82
C LEU A 60 -14.30 19.05 -7.18
N VAL A 61 -13.62 18.50 -8.20
CA VAL A 61 -13.62 19.06 -9.56
C VAL A 61 -14.98 18.84 -10.26
N GLY A 62 -15.70 17.75 -9.95
CA GLY A 62 -17.05 17.49 -10.48
C GLY A 62 -18.18 18.34 -9.86
N ALA A 63 -17.90 19.08 -8.77
CA ALA A 63 -18.89 19.86 -8.03
C ALA A 63 -18.91 21.36 -8.39
N CYS A 64 -18.24 21.78 -9.47
CA CYS A 64 -18.30 23.16 -9.96
C CYS A 64 -19.39 23.25 -11.06
N PRO A 65 -20.62 23.73 -10.76
CA PRO A 65 -21.60 24.04 -11.80
C PRO A 65 -21.15 25.27 -12.61
N PRO A 66 -21.60 25.41 -13.87
CA PRO A 66 -21.24 26.52 -14.76
C PRO A 66 -21.69 27.89 -14.26
#